data_AF-A0A2E9FDP8-F1
#
_entry.id   AF-A0A2E9FDP8-F1
#
_cell.length_a   1.000
_cell.length_b   1.000
_cell.length_c   1.000
_cell.angle_alpha   90.00
_cell.angle_beta   90.00
_cell.angle_gamma   90.00
#
_symmetry.space_group_name_H-M   'P 1'
#
loop_
_entity.id
_entity.type
_entity.pdbx_description
1 polymer ?
#
loop_
_entity_poly.entity_id
_entity_poly.type
_entity_poly.pdbx_seq_one_letter_code
_entity_poly.pdbx_strand_id
1 'polypeptide(L)'
;NADTDGDGLSDSAESNSGTFVDANDTGTDPLDTDSDSDGCPDGVEVAQGADRDPNGADGPGAHSTSYLQNFDGFPNGTTDLCDGSQIGSNNGPASIQDNQLRLSQDGTGTTHSSFRIPALNGSADAWTMTFDYTLIASGTPADGFAISYGAIPPLTNPTGGATDDANGAGEEVWSTAIPWLSVEVDTYDNGAGEGGVNVATNTTAHPDLTFIPGLPIIAGETRTGTVTIAWDGNAGTLSANITGLVNPVEIVDLSIPDFTADDSYIWAITARTGGAHETVLIDNMSVSTTTTDVHNFVVSSDDNGASLDFEWNSFASEVYTVVSSTDPEADGSPETWVPVAGLQNLGATVPSNAHSIPNPGDPLRIYHLLAGPVPALFSDDFESGAGDWTALVNDPGGNTQWELGAPVGSTGPLTGADDSANAWCTNLGDYGTGSDISLRSPAIDLTGVPGAILSFEAFRDADGFADTAEVRFLRAADQVQLGVSVALDMTAFDSDYGTIEIPVDAAAIGETVIIEFNFVSDGSADAFSGLTIDNVSVSAN
;
A
#
# COMPACT_ATOMS: atom_id res chain seq x y z
N ASN A 1 -29.46 36.01 4.36
CA ASN A 1 -30.83 36.43 4.01
C ASN A 1 -31.68 35.18 3.92
N ALA A 2 -32.89 35.19 3.36
CA ALA A 2 -33.52 33.93 2.97
C ALA A 2 -32.73 33.33 1.79
N ASP A 3 -32.97 32.06 1.53
CA ASP A 3 -32.56 31.27 0.37
C ASP A 3 -33.90 30.74 -0.16
N THR A 4 -34.39 31.35 -1.24
CA THR A 4 -35.81 31.23 -1.63
C THR A 4 -36.06 30.02 -2.52
N ASP A 5 -35.10 29.61 -3.33
CA ASP A 5 -35.17 28.46 -4.24
C ASP A 5 -34.47 27.21 -3.68
N GLY A 6 -33.60 27.35 -2.67
CA GLY A 6 -33.04 26.25 -1.89
C GLY A 6 -31.79 25.64 -2.53
N ASP A 7 -31.06 26.41 -3.34
CA ASP A 7 -29.83 25.98 -4.00
C ASP A 7 -28.58 26.10 -3.10
N GLY A 8 -28.71 26.77 -1.94
CA GLY A 8 -27.64 27.00 -0.97
C GLY A 8 -27.05 28.40 -0.96
N LEU A 9 -27.39 29.24 -1.92
CA LEU A 9 -27.01 30.65 -1.95
C LEU A 9 -28.04 31.47 -1.16
N SER A 10 -27.62 32.62 -0.64
CA SER A 10 -28.57 33.53 -0.01
C SER A 10 -29.12 34.50 -1.05
N ASP A 11 -30.40 34.90 -0.96
CA ASP A 11 -31.02 35.87 -1.89
C ASP A 11 -30.23 37.20 -2.04
N SER A 12 -29.32 37.50 -1.10
CA SER A 12 -28.45 38.68 -1.18
C SER A 12 -27.13 38.49 -1.92
N ALA A 13 -26.67 37.24 -2.02
CA ALA A 13 -25.55 36.86 -2.88
C ALA A 13 -26.01 36.83 -4.35
N GLU A 14 -27.29 36.61 -4.60
CA GLU A 14 -27.85 36.42 -5.93
C GLU A 14 -28.45 37.72 -6.47
N SER A 15 -27.68 38.43 -7.30
CA SER A 15 -28.05 39.77 -7.77
C SER A 15 -29.00 39.78 -8.97
N ASN A 16 -29.28 38.62 -9.57
CA ASN A 16 -30.01 38.45 -10.85
C ASN A 16 -29.46 39.41 -11.92
N SER A 17 -28.14 39.58 -11.94
CA SER A 17 -27.44 40.46 -12.87
C SER A 17 -26.97 39.72 -14.13
N GLY A 18 -26.95 38.38 -14.10
CA GLY A 18 -26.40 37.51 -15.14
C GLY A 18 -24.88 37.63 -15.29
N THR A 19 -24.18 38.01 -14.23
CA THR A 19 -22.71 38.17 -14.23
C THR A 19 -22.15 37.73 -12.90
N PHE A 20 -21.34 36.67 -12.92
CA PHE A 20 -20.61 36.19 -11.75
C PHE A 20 -19.47 37.16 -11.38
N VAL A 21 -19.52 37.70 -10.16
CA VAL A 21 -18.45 38.55 -9.60
C VAL A 21 -17.66 37.78 -8.56
N ASP A 22 -18.34 37.24 -7.54
CA ASP A 22 -17.80 36.35 -6.51
C ASP A 22 -18.96 35.68 -5.73
N ALA A 23 -18.64 34.87 -4.70
CA ALA A 23 -19.64 34.16 -3.90
C ALA A 23 -20.62 35.08 -3.10
N ASN A 24 -20.40 36.39 -3.04
CA ASN A 24 -21.32 37.37 -2.44
C ASN A 24 -22.07 38.21 -3.48
N ASP A 25 -21.80 38.03 -4.77
CA ASP A 25 -22.50 38.64 -5.91
C ASP A 25 -22.39 37.69 -7.11
N THR A 26 -23.22 36.65 -7.11
CA THR A 26 -23.14 35.50 -8.02
C THR A 26 -23.77 35.77 -9.38
N GLY A 27 -24.62 36.79 -9.48
CA GLY A 27 -25.35 37.12 -10.70
C GLY A 27 -26.58 36.26 -11.00
N THR A 28 -26.80 35.19 -10.25
CA THR A 28 -27.88 34.19 -10.41
C THR A 28 -29.26 34.72 -9.99
N ASP A 29 -30.34 34.08 -10.43
CA ASP A 29 -31.72 34.44 -10.07
C ASP A 29 -32.13 33.77 -8.74
N PRO A 30 -32.41 34.53 -7.66
CA PRO A 30 -32.75 33.99 -6.33
C PRO A 30 -34.08 33.21 -6.24
N LEU A 31 -34.67 32.86 -7.38
CA LEU A 31 -35.93 32.13 -7.51
C LEU A 31 -35.80 30.92 -8.46
N ASP A 32 -34.61 30.68 -9.01
CA ASP A 32 -34.33 29.63 -9.97
C ASP A 32 -33.05 28.91 -9.56
N THR A 33 -33.19 27.65 -9.17
CA THR A 33 -32.08 26.86 -8.61
C THR A 33 -30.92 26.64 -9.60
N ASP A 34 -31.14 26.83 -10.90
CA ASP A 34 -30.22 26.59 -12.01
C ASP A 34 -30.46 27.68 -13.07
N SER A 35 -29.77 28.82 -12.88
CA SER A 35 -30.04 30.07 -13.59
C SER A 35 -29.75 29.99 -15.10
N ASP A 36 -28.84 29.11 -15.51
CA ASP A 36 -28.45 28.95 -16.91
C ASP A 36 -29.03 27.68 -17.58
N SER A 37 -29.68 26.83 -16.78
CA SER A 37 -30.36 25.61 -17.18
C SER A 37 -29.43 24.54 -17.78
N ASP A 38 -28.19 24.47 -17.32
CA ASP A 38 -27.23 23.45 -17.75
C ASP A 38 -27.36 22.11 -16.99
N GLY A 39 -28.18 22.12 -15.92
CA GLY A 39 -28.46 20.98 -15.07
C GLY A 39 -27.66 20.97 -13.77
N CYS A 40 -26.81 21.98 -13.52
CA CYS A 40 -26.16 22.19 -12.24
C CYS A 40 -26.84 23.29 -11.42
N PRO A 41 -27.09 23.07 -10.11
CA PRO A 41 -27.59 24.16 -9.28
C PRO A 41 -26.53 25.25 -9.05
N ASP A 42 -26.96 26.51 -9.06
CA ASP A 42 -26.08 27.67 -8.98
C ASP A 42 -25.15 27.62 -7.74
N GLY A 43 -25.69 27.27 -6.57
CA GLY A 43 -24.91 27.09 -5.34
C GLY A 43 -23.87 25.97 -5.40
N VAL A 44 -24.10 24.92 -6.21
CA VAL A 44 -23.13 23.82 -6.42
C VAL A 44 -21.97 24.32 -7.29
N GLU A 45 -22.26 25.11 -8.33
CA GLU A 45 -21.22 25.70 -9.18
C GLU A 45 -20.34 26.70 -8.44
N VAL A 46 -20.94 27.55 -7.60
CA VAL A 46 -20.20 28.49 -6.75
C VAL A 46 -19.29 27.75 -5.77
N ALA A 47 -19.72 26.61 -5.23
CA ALA A 47 -18.91 25.78 -4.34
C ALA A 47 -17.71 25.12 -5.05
N GLN A 48 -17.81 24.79 -6.35
CA GLN A 48 -16.67 24.30 -7.13
C GLN A 48 -15.55 25.35 -7.33
N GLY A 49 -15.85 26.63 -7.15
CA GLY A 49 -14.87 27.72 -7.17
C GLY A 49 -14.77 28.48 -8.49
N ALA A 50 -13.71 29.30 -8.61
CA ALA A 50 -13.61 30.39 -9.61
C ALA A 50 -13.55 29.96 -11.10
N ASP A 51 -13.42 28.68 -11.38
CA ASP A 51 -13.38 28.13 -12.74
C ASP A 51 -14.78 27.72 -13.26
N ARG A 52 -15.84 27.91 -12.45
CA ARG A 52 -17.24 27.76 -12.85
C ARG A 52 -17.98 29.10 -12.78
N ASP A 53 -18.72 29.44 -13.82
CA ASP A 53 -19.62 30.59 -13.85
C ASP A 53 -21.06 30.06 -13.76
N PRO A 54 -21.80 30.29 -12.66
CA PRO A 54 -23.19 29.81 -12.50
C PRO A 54 -24.20 30.48 -13.46
N ASN A 55 -23.71 31.29 -14.40
CA ASN A 55 -24.51 31.89 -15.47
C ASN A 55 -24.08 31.39 -16.86
N GLY A 56 -23.18 30.40 -16.93
CA GLY A 56 -22.55 29.91 -18.15
C GLY A 56 -22.52 28.38 -18.24
N ALA A 57 -23.22 27.85 -19.24
CA ALA A 57 -23.42 26.41 -19.41
C ALA A 57 -22.11 25.64 -19.73
N ASP A 58 -21.34 25.35 -18.69
CA ASP A 58 -20.04 24.73 -18.72
C ASP A 58 -20.16 23.32 -18.12
N GLY A 59 -20.56 22.33 -18.93
CA GLY A 59 -20.65 20.95 -18.46
C GLY A 59 -19.31 20.37 -17.97
N PRO A 60 -19.31 19.32 -17.11
CA PRO A 60 -18.10 18.76 -16.51
C PRO A 60 -17.12 18.25 -17.58
N GLY A 61 -15.87 18.70 -17.47
CA GLY A 61 -14.78 18.44 -18.41
C GLY A 61 -14.46 16.95 -18.59
N ALA A 62 -14.05 16.58 -19.80
CA ALA A 62 -13.64 15.22 -20.16
C ALA A 62 -12.39 14.75 -19.39
N HIS A 63 -12.35 13.46 -19.05
CA HIS A 63 -11.28 12.67 -18.39
C HIS A 63 -9.98 13.44 -18.11
N SER A 64 -9.87 13.99 -16.91
CA SER A 64 -8.62 14.58 -16.41
C SER A 64 -7.64 13.47 -15.98
N THR A 65 -6.43 13.88 -15.59
CA THR A 65 -5.46 13.00 -14.91
C THR A 65 -5.52 13.16 -13.39
N SER A 66 -6.52 13.89 -12.88
CA SER A 66 -6.68 14.14 -11.45
C SER A 66 -8.11 14.51 -11.06
N TYR A 67 -8.56 14.03 -9.92
CA TYR A 67 -9.83 14.40 -9.30
C TYR A 67 -9.57 14.99 -7.91
N LEU A 68 -10.27 16.08 -7.55
CA LEU A 68 -10.11 16.77 -6.28
C LEU A 68 -11.49 17.14 -5.72
N GLN A 69 -11.78 16.76 -4.47
CA GLN A 69 -12.96 17.22 -3.73
C GLN A 69 -12.70 17.32 -2.23
N ASN A 70 -12.83 18.54 -1.71
CA ASN A 70 -12.83 18.83 -0.27
C ASN A 70 -14.25 18.98 0.31
N PHE A 71 -15.30 18.86 -0.52
CA PHE A 71 -16.72 18.96 -0.13
C PHE A 71 -17.14 20.24 0.63
N ASP A 72 -16.27 21.24 0.74
CA ASP A 72 -16.53 22.52 1.38
C ASP A 72 -17.52 23.35 0.56
N GLY A 73 -18.42 24.04 1.26
CA GLY A 73 -19.31 25.03 0.63
C GLY A 73 -20.56 24.44 -0.03
N PHE A 74 -20.63 23.12 -0.22
CA PHE A 74 -21.87 22.48 -0.68
C PHE A 74 -22.92 22.44 0.44
N PRO A 75 -24.21 22.67 0.12
CA PRO A 75 -25.29 22.56 1.09
C PRO A 75 -25.46 21.17 1.70
N ASN A 76 -25.99 21.11 2.92
CA ASN A 76 -26.35 19.83 3.54
C ASN A 76 -27.47 19.15 2.74
N GLY A 77 -27.24 17.89 2.36
CA GLY A 77 -28.16 17.11 1.54
C GLY A 77 -27.77 17.04 0.06
N THR A 78 -26.72 17.75 -0.38
CA THR A 78 -26.25 17.68 -1.77
C THR A 78 -25.79 16.26 -2.12
N THR A 79 -26.26 15.77 -3.27
CA THR A 79 -25.91 14.45 -3.83
C THR A 79 -25.39 14.51 -5.26
N ASP A 80 -25.49 15.67 -5.90
CA ASP A 80 -24.91 15.93 -7.22
C ASP A 80 -23.95 17.10 -7.06
N LEU A 81 -22.68 16.85 -7.35
CA LEU A 81 -21.62 17.84 -7.24
C LEU A 81 -21.34 18.50 -8.59
N CYS A 82 -21.99 18.09 -9.69
CA CYS A 82 -21.77 18.57 -11.06
C CYS A 82 -20.32 18.45 -11.59
N ASP A 83 -19.56 17.51 -11.04
CA ASP A 83 -18.17 17.22 -11.40
C ASP A 83 -18.04 15.82 -12.07
N GLY A 84 -19.18 15.20 -12.37
CA GLY A 84 -19.28 13.85 -12.93
C GLY A 84 -19.26 12.74 -11.87
N SER A 85 -18.98 13.06 -10.60
CA SER A 85 -19.10 12.12 -9.51
C SER A 85 -20.56 11.74 -9.23
N GLN A 86 -20.76 10.65 -8.50
CA GLN A 86 -22.10 10.13 -8.21
C GLN A 86 -22.21 9.73 -6.74
N ILE A 87 -23.16 10.33 -6.01
CA ILE A 87 -23.46 9.99 -4.61
C ILE A 87 -24.83 9.31 -4.56
N GLY A 88 -24.94 8.19 -3.84
CA GLY A 88 -26.22 7.54 -3.62
C GLY A 88 -26.28 6.65 -2.41
N SER A 89 -27.51 6.40 -1.94
CA SER A 89 -27.81 5.40 -0.93
C SER A 89 -29.23 4.88 -1.04
N ASN A 90 -29.44 3.63 -0.63
CA ASN A 90 -30.74 2.98 -0.69
C ASN A 90 -31.80 3.56 0.27
N ASN A 91 -31.36 4.23 1.34
CA ASN A 91 -32.22 4.73 2.41
C ASN A 91 -31.91 6.19 2.82
N GLY A 92 -31.13 6.93 2.02
CA GLY A 92 -30.95 8.39 2.10
C GLY A 92 -29.81 9.00 2.93
N PRO A 93 -28.92 8.29 3.65
CA PRO A 93 -27.85 8.95 4.42
C PRO A 93 -26.75 9.57 3.55
N ALA A 94 -26.51 9.04 2.34
CA ALA A 94 -25.41 9.47 1.48
C ALA A 94 -25.67 10.86 0.89
N SER A 95 -24.90 11.85 1.34
CA SER A 95 -24.99 13.25 0.92
C SER A 95 -23.88 14.07 1.59
N ILE A 96 -23.64 15.29 1.09
CA ILE A 96 -22.81 16.25 1.80
C ILE A 96 -23.51 16.68 3.08
N GLN A 97 -22.77 16.72 4.19
CA GLN A 97 -23.22 17.13 5.51
C GLN A 97 -22.07 17.85 6.21
N ASP A 98 -22.31 19.10 6.60
CA ASP A 98 -21.39 19.92 7.37
C ASP A 98 -19.99 19.98 6.72
N ASN A 99 -19.96 20.25 5.41
CA ASN A 99 -18.77 20.28 4.54
C ASN A 99 -18.06 18.93 4.31
N GLN A 100 -18.69 17.79 4.61
CA GLN A 100 -18.09 16.48 4.41
C GLN A 100 -19.04 15.55 3.66
N LEU A 101 -18.51 14.64 2.86
CA LEU A 101 -19.32 13.56 2.29
C LEU A 101 -19.66 12.55 3.40
N ARG A 102 -20.93 12.43 3.77
CA ARG A 102 -21.41 11.34 4.63
C ARG A 102 -21.92 10.20 3.76
N LEU A 103 -21.43 8.97 3.98
CA LEU A 103 -21.90 7.77 3.27
C LEU A 103 -22.94 6.99 4.09
N SER A 104 -22.63 6.74 5.37
CA SER A 104 -23.52 6.04 6.31
C SER A 104 -23.86 6.94 7.50
N GLN A 105 -24.92 6.59 8.23
CA GLN A 105 -25.34 7.33 9.42
C GLN A 105 -25.64 6.37 10.57
N ASP A 106 -25.07 6.67 11.74
CA ASP A 106 -25.29 5.91 12.96
C ASP A 106 -26.79 5.85 13.31
N GLY A 107 -27.25 4.65 13.65
CA GLY A 107 -28.65 4.38 13.99
C GLY A 107 -29.55 4.15 12.77
N THR A 108 -29.04 4.33 11.56
CA THR A 108 -29.75 4.00 10.32
C THR A 108 -29.26 2.65 9.83
N GLY A 109 -30.09 1.61 9.95
CA GLY A 109 -29.76 0.25 9.50
C GLY A 109 -30.12 -0.01 8.03
N THR A 110 -29.60 -1.11 7.50
CA THR A 110 -29.72 -1.58 6.11
C THR A 110 -29.18 -0.61 5.04
N THR A 111 -28.32 0.33 5.41
CA THR A 111 -27.74 1.29 4.47
C THR A 111 -26.80 0.59 3.52
N HIS A 112 -26.96 0.85 2.22
CA HIS A 112 -25.93 0.64 1.20
C HIS A 112 -25.74 1.99 0.54
N SER A 113 -24.51 2.46 0.50
CA SER A 113 -24.16 3.78 -0.04
C SER A 113 -22.90 3.68 -0.86
N SER A 114 -22.80 4.52 -1.89
CA SER A 114 -21.58 4.68 -2.66
C SER A 114 -21.34 6.12 -3.07
N PHE A 115 -20.08 6.50 -3.11
CA PHE A 115 -19.58 7.65 -3.84
C PHE A 115 -18.67 7.17 -4.95
N ARG A 116 -18.82 7.74 -6.15
CA ARG A 116 -18.14 7.25 -7.34
C ARG A 116 -17.47 8.38 -8.08
N ILE A 117 -16.22 8.15 -8.46
CA ILE A 117 -15.36 9.13 -9.12
C ILE A 117 -15.27 8.76 -10.60
N PRO A 118 -15.38 9.72 -11.54
CA PRO A 118 -15.21 9.44 -12.96
C PRO A 118 -13.89 8.75 -13.29
N ALA A 119 -13.86 8.05 -14.43
CA ALA A 119 -12.64 7.47 -14.95
C ALA A 119 -11.62 8.57 -15.29
N LEU A 120 -10.34 8.34 -15.00
CA LEU A 120 -9.26 9.28 -15.24
C LEU A 120 -8.25 8.67 -16.23
N ASN A 121 -7.67 9.49 -17.10
CA ASN A 121 -6.70 9.01 -18.08
C ASN A 121 -5.41 8.53 -17.39
N GLY A 122 -4.84 7.41 -17.83
CA GLY A 122 -3.61 6.84 -17.27
C GLY A 122 -3.80 6.03 -15.98
N SER A 123 -5.04 5.82 -15.53
CA SER A 123 -5.32 5.03 -14.34
C SER A 123 -4.98 3.54 -14.49
N ALA A 124 -4.83 3.04 -15.72
CA ALA A 124 -4.26 1.71 -15.96
C ALA A 124 -2.79 1.63 -15.54
N ASP A 125 -2.03 2.69 -15.82
CA ASP A 125 -0.57 2.73 -15.61
C ASP A 125 -0.22 3.00 -14.15
N ALA A 126 -0.86 3.99 -13.52
CA ALA A 126 -0.58 4.36 -12.13
C ALA A 126 -1.70 5.24 -11.55
N TRP A 127 -1.90 5.16 -10.24
CA TRP A 127 -2.62 6.21 -9.52
C TRP A 127 -2.27 6.27 -8.04
N THR A 128 -2.56 7.42 -7.42
CA THR A 128 -2.57 7.60 -5.97
C THR A 128 -3.87 8.29 -5.59
N MET A 129 -4.56 7.72 -4.60
CA MET A 129 -5.73 8.28 -3.95
C MET A 129 -5.40 8.65 -2.51
N THR A 130 -5.78 9.85 -2.10
CA THR A 130 -5.76 10.28 -0.70
C THR A 130 -7.10 10.86 -0.29
N PHE A 131 -7.54 10.63 0.94
CA PHE A 131 -8.66 11.33 1.55
C PHE A 131 -8.61 11.21 3.07
N ASP A 132 -9.19 12.18 3.75
CA ASP A 132 -9.45 12.12 5.18
C ASP A 132 -10.78 11.43 5.43
N TYR A 133 -10.86 10.70 6.54
CA TYR A 133 -12.09 10.02 6.93
C TYR A 133 -12.35 10.20 8.43
N THR A 134 -13.63 10.13 8.81
CA THR A 134 -14.06 10.01 10.20
C THR A 134 -15.06 8.88 10.35
N LEU A 135 -14.76 7.94 11.26
CA LEU A 135 -15.64 6.86 11.68
C LEU A 135 -16.27 7.20 13.04
N ILE A 136 -17.58 7.05 13.15
CA ILE A 136 -18.32 7.22 14.40
C ILE A 136 -19.15 5.98 14.65
N ALA A 137 -18.85 5.24 15.73
CA ALA A 137 -19.60 4.07 16.15
C ALA A 137 -20.13 4.27 17.57
N SER A 138 -21.33 4.83 17.74
CA SER A 138 -21.89 5.09 19.09
C SER A 138 -22.28 3.81 19.86
N GLY A 139 -22.33 2.68 19.16
CA GLY A 139 -22.55 1.34 19.70
C GLY A 139 -21.64 0.32 19.01
N THR A 140 -22.08 -0.94 18.89
CA THR A 140 -21.37 -1.93 18.08
C THR A 140 -21.18 -1.38 16.67
N PRO A 141 -19.94 -1.31 16.14
CA PRO A 141 -19.69 -0.85 14.77
C PRO A 141 -20.49 -1.66 13.75
N ALA A 142 -20.72 -1.06 12.60
CA ALA A 142 -21.34 -1.75 11.48
C ALA A 142 -20.26 -2.30 10.55
N ASP A 143 -20.58 -2.44 9.27
CA ASP A 143 -19.81 -3.27 8.35
C ASP A 143 -18.66 -2.49 7.67
N GLY A 144 -18.50 -1.20 7.98
CA GLY A 144 -17.36 -0.40 7.56
C GLY A 144 -17.51 0.21 6.17
N PHE A 145 -16.38 0.34 5.48
CA PHE A 145 -16.31 0.91 4.15
C PHE A 145 -15.21 0.27 3.31
N ALA A 146 -15.33 0.38 1.99
CA ALA A 146 -14.32 -0.10 1.05
C ALA A 146 -14.01 0.95 -0.01
N ILE A 147 -12.77 0.90 -0.52
CA ILE A 147 -12.29 1.72 -1.63
C ILE A 147 -11.95 0.80 -2.78
N SER A 148 -12.61 0.98 -3.92
CA SER A 148 -12.48 0.06 -5.04
C SER A 148 -12.17 0.77 -6.34
N TYR A 149 -11.39 0.12 -7.19
CA TYR A 149 -11.06 0.53 -8.54
C TYR A 149 -11.39 -0.61 -9.50
N GLY A 150 -12.24 -0.36 -10.51
CA GLY A 150 -12.70 -1.44 -11.38
C GLY A 150 -13.70 -1.03 -12.46
N ALA A 151 -14.21 -2.04 -13.17
CA ALA A 151 -15.25 -1.92 -14.21
C ALA A 151 -16.65 -1.68 -13.63
N ILE A 152 -16.74 -0.82 -12.63
CA ILE A 152 -17.95 -0.51 -11.89
C ILE A 152 -18.87 0.32 -12.82
N PRO A 153 -20.05 -0.20 -13.19
CA PRO A 153 -20.92 0.48 -14.16
C PRO A 153 -21.60 1.67 -13.52
N PRO A 154 -21.91 2.80 -14.20
CA PRO A 154 -22.47 4.01 -13.57
C PRO A 154 -23.66 3.79 -12.62
N LEU A 155 -23.79 4.66 -11.63
CA LEU A 155 -24.87 4.64 -10.65
C LEU A 155 -26.19 5.03 -11.31
N THR A 156 -26.96 4.04 -11.75
CA THR A 156 -28.27 4.27 -12.42
C THR A 156 -29.46 3.97 -11.52
N ASN A 157 -29.22 3.28 -10.39
CA ASN A 157 -30.21 3.02 -9.35
C ASN A 157 -29.69 3.48 -7.98
N PRO A 158 -29.58 4.81 -7.74
CA PRO A 158 -28.99 5.35 -6.51
C PRO A 158 -29.74 4.94 -5.24
N THR A 159 -31.03 4.58 -5.35
CA THR A 159 -31.85 4.06 -4.24
C THR A 159 -31.85 2.53 -4.13
N GLY A 160 -31.11 1.84 -5.00
CA GLY A 160 -30.96 0.38 -5.01
C GLY A 160 -29.99 -0.13 -3.94
N GLY A 161 -30.07 -1.42 -3.61
CA GLY A 161 -29.16 -2.08 -2.66
C GLY A 161 -27.88 -2.60 -3.32
N ALA A 162 -27.53 -3.85 -3.01
CA ALA A 162 -26.27 -4.51 -3.38
C ALA A 162 -26.21 -5.07 -4.82
N THR A 163 -26.46 -4.23 -5.83
CA THR A 163 -26.25 -4.59 -7.26
C THR A 163 -25.24 -3.65 -7.90
N ASP A 164 -24.56 -4.10 -8.96
CA ASP A 164 -23.47 -3.36 -9.64
C ASP A 164 -23.86 -1.95 -10.13
N ASP A 165 -25.11 -1.79 -10.53
CA ASP A 165 -25.71 -0.52 -10.99
C ASP A 165 -26.29 0.35 -9.86
N ALA A 166 -26.19 -0.12 -8.61
CA ALA A 166 -26.68 0.52 -7.39
C ALA A 166 -25.51 0.84 -6.42
N ASN A 167 -25.56 0.49 -5.14
CA ASN A 167 -24.57 1.00 -4.17
C ASN A 167 -23.46 0.00 -3.78
N GLY A 168 -23.43 -1.18 -4.42
CA GLY A 168 -22.55 -2.26 -4.00
C GLY A 168 -22.98 -2.89 -2.68
N ALA A 169 -22.26 -3.91 -2.23
CA ALA A 169 -22.53 -4.74 -1.07
C ALA A 169 -21.85 -4.24 0.22
N GLY A 170 -21.38 -2.98 0.25
CA GLY A 170 -20.63 -2.44 1.37
C GLY A 170 -19.16 -2.79 1.30
N GLU A 171 -18.63 -3.34 2.38
CA GLU A 171 -17.28 -3.92 2.50
C GLU A 171 -17.06 -5.07 1.53
N GLU A 172 -18.10 -5.86 1.22
CA GLU A 172 -18.11 -6.94 0.22
C GLU A 172 -18.20 -6.44 -1.24
N VAL A 173 -18.11 -5.11 -1.42
CA VAL A 173 -17.91 -4.43 -2.68
C VAL A 173 -18.88 -4.81 -3.82
N TRP A 174 -18.40 -5.29 -4.97
CA TRP A 174 -19.19 -5.53 -6.19
C TRP A 174 -19.21 -7.01 -6.54
N SER A 175 -20.14 -7.40 -7.40
CA SER A 175 -20.25 -8.80 -7.79
C SER A 175 -18.98 -9.31 -8.49
N THR A 176 -18.80 -10.63 -8.51
CA THR A 176 -17.71 -11.30 -9.26
C THR A 176 -17.89 -11.24 -10.78
N ALA A 177 -18.89 -10.51 -11.29
CA ALA A 177 -19.16 -10.40 -12.71
C ALA A 177 -18.35 -9.31 -13.42
N ILE A 178 -17.72 -8.39 -12.66
CA ILE A 178 -17.01 -7.21 -13.20
C ILE A 178 -15.65 -7.05 -12.53
N PRO A 179 -14.51 -6.95 -13.22
CA PRO A 179 -13.20 -6.86 -12.55
C PRO A 179 -13.11 -5.67 -11.59
N TRP A 180 -12.59 -5.90 -10.39
CA TRP A 180 -12.29 -4.85 -9.40
C TRP A 180 -11.15 -5.27 -8.47
N LEU A 181 -10.48 -4.25 -7.95
CA LEU A 181 -9.50 -4.28 -6.86
C LEU A 181 -10.06 -3.43 -5.72
N SER A 182 -9.96 -3.89 -4.48
CA SER A 182 -10.50 -3.17 -3.32
C SER A 182 -9.59 -3.22 -2.09
N VAL A 183 -9.56 -2.13 -1.35
CA VAL A 183 -9.09 -2.07 0.05
C VAL A 183 -10.31 -1.94 0.94
N GLU A 184 -10.51 -2.89 1.83
CA GLU A 184 -11.73 -3.08 2.60
C GLU A 184 -11.42 -2.87 4.08
N VAL A 185 -12.14 -1.96 4.73
CA VAL A 185 -12.03 -1.67 6.16
C VAL A 185 -13.26 -2.26 6.85
N ASP A 186 -13.17 -3.53 7.26
CA ASP A 186 -14.25 -4.23 7.96
C ASP A 186 -14.22 -3.92 9.46
N THR A 187 -15.23 -3.19 9.90
CA THR A 187 -15.40 -2.80 11.29
C THR A 187 -16.24 -3.76 12.12
N TYR A 188 -16.87 -4.78 11.51
CA TYR A 188 -17.76 -5.70 12.19
C TYR A 188 -17.14 -7.08 12.42
N ASP A 189 -16.78 -7.39 13.66
CA ASP A 189 -16.45 -8.76 14.03
C ASP A 189 -17.72 -9.57 14.38
N ASN A 190 -18.09 -10.50 13.48
CA ASN A 190 -19.19 -11.44 13.70
C ASN A 190 -18.85 -12.61 14.67
N GLY A 191 -17.68 -12.57 15.31
CA GLY A 191 -17.17 -13.55 16.26
C GLY A 191 -16.17 -14.54 15.66
N ALA A 192 -15.78 -14.35 14.41
CA ALA A 192 -14.74 -15.12 13.72
C ALA A 192 -13.38 -14.39 13.67
N GLY A 193 -13.29 -13.14 14.15
CA GLY A 193 -12.09 -12.32 14.03
C GLY A 193 -11.91 -11.76 12.61
N GLU A 194 -13.02 -11.59 11.88
CA GLU A 194 -13.06 -11.11 10.49
C GLU A 194 -12.87 -9.59 10.38
N GLY A 195 -13.14 -8.84 11.46
CA GLY A 195 -12.89 -7.40 11.48
C GLY A 195 -11.40 -7.07 11.34
N GLY A 196 -11.08 -6.20 10.39
CA GLY A 196 -9.71 -5.85 10.02
C GLY A 196 -9.65 -5.05 8.74
N VAL A 197 -8.49 -5.06 8.10
CA VAL A 197 -8.32 -4.48 6.76
C VAL A 197 -7.80 -5.55 5.81
N ASN A 198 -8.49 -5.77 4.70
CA ASN A 198 -8.07 -6.69 3.65
C ASN A 198 -7.93 -5.97 2.31
N VAL A 199 -7.16 -6.60 1.42
CA VAL A 199 -7.15 -6.26 0.00
C VAL A 199 -7.71 -7.46 -0.75
N ALA A 200 -8.68 -7.21 -1.62
CA ALA A 200 -9.31 -8.27 -2.38
C ALA A 200 -9.41 -7.91 -3.87
N THR A 201 -9.49 -8.95 -4.67
CA THR A 201 -9.92 -8.86 -6.07
C THR A 201 -10.94 -9.96 -6.34
N ASN A 202 -11.69 -9.79 -7.42
CA ASN A 202 -12.76 -10.73 -7.73
C ASN A 202 -12.46 -11.67 -8.89
N THR A 203 -11.21 -11.75 -9.32
CA THR A 203 -10.78 -12.50 -10.52
C THR A 203 -10.73 -14.00 -10.25
N THR A 204 -10.67 -14.41 -8.98
CA THR A 204 -10.92 -15.76 -8.49
C THR A 204 -11.69 -15.62 -7.17
N ALA A 205 -12.63 -16.52 -6.83
CA ALA A 205 -13.43 -16.68 -5.60
C ALA A 205 -13.15 -15.79 -4.34
N HIS A 206 -13.15 -14.45 -4.45
CA HIS A 206 -12.98 -13.49 -3.35
C HIS A 206 -11.90 -13.86 -2.31
N PRO A 207 -10.67 -14.30 -2.69
CA PRO A 207 -9.63 -14.50 -1.71
C PRO A 207 -9.15 -13.12 -1.24
N ASP A 208 -9.10 -12.94 0.07
CA ASP A 208 -8.28 -11.88 0.65
C ASP A 208 -6.83 -12.11 0.18
N LEU A 209 -6.31 -11.21 -0.63
CA LEU A 209 -4.90 -11.21 -1.05
C LEU A 209 -3.99 -10.94 0.15
N THR A 210 -4.48 -10.11 1.06
CA THR A 210 -3.91 -9.92 2.40
C THR A 210 -5.03 -9.60 3.38
N PHE A 211 -4.83 -9.94 4.66
CA PHE A 211 -5.72 -9.57 5.75
C PHE A 211 -4.90 -9.16 6.98
N ILE A 212 -5.16 -7.95 7.46
CA ILE A 212 -4.56 -7.37 8.65
C ILE A 212 -5.63 -7.41 9.75
N PRO A 213 -5.55 -8.37 10.69
CA PRO A 213 -6.61 -8.60 11.65
C PRO A 213 -6.65 -7.52 12.73
N GLY A 214 -7.85 -7.24 13.22
CA GLY A 214 -8.09 -6.41 14.40
C GLY A 214 -9.06 -5.29 14.10
N LEU A 215 -10.04 -5.13 14.99
CA LEU A 215 -11.11 -4.15 14.85
C LEU A 215 -10.57 -2.74 14.55
N PRO A 216 -10.87 -2.16 13.38
CA PRO A 216 -10.43 -0.82 12.98
C PRO A 216 -10.95 0.30 13.91
N ILE A 217 -12.12 0.08 14.54
CA ILE A 217 -12.74 0.95 15.54
C ILE A 217 -13.45 0.10 16.61
N ILE A 218 -13.56 0.60 17.84
CA ILE A 218 -14.31 -0.06 18.92
C ILE A 218 -15.60 0.69 19.27
N ALA A 219 -16.53 -0.03 19.88
CA ALA A 219 -17.85 0.52 20.23
C ALA A 219 -17.77 1.74 21.17
N GLY A 220 -18.47 2.81 20.80
CA GLY A 220 -18.53 4.07 21.53
C GLY A 220 -17.46 5.10 21.15
N GLU A 221 -16.66 4.85 20.11
CA GLU A 221 -15.58 5.75 19.69
C GLU A 221 -15.90 6.57 18.44
N THR A 222 -15.13 7.64 18.29
CA THR A 222 -14.94 8.39 17.05
C THR A 222 -13.46 8.35 16.71
N ARG A 223 -13.13 8.02 15.46
CA ARG A 223 -11.75 7.98 14.97
C ARG A 223 -11.65 8.74 13.66
N THR A 224 -10.57 9.48 13.50
CA THR A 224 -10.27 10.26 12.30
C THR A 224 -8.87 9.90 11.84
N GLY A 225 -8.69 9.79 10.53
CA GLY A 225 -7.41 9.48 9.92
C GLY A 225 -7.42 9.80 8.44
N THR A 226 -6.36 9.36 7.77
CA THR A 226 -6.16 9.56 6.33
C THR A 226 -5.93 8.20 5.69
N VAL A 227 -6.55 8.00 4.53
CA VAL A 227 -6.29 6.87 3.64
C VAL A 227 -5.36 7.37 2.54
N THR A 228 -4.28 6.64 2.28
CA THR A 228 -3.44 6.80 1.08
C THR A 228 -3.30 5.45 0.41
N ILE A 229 -3.68 5.34 -0.87
CA ILE A 229 -3.59 4.10 -1.64
C ILE A 229 -2.93 4.43 -2.99
N ALA A 230 -1.94 3.63 -3.38
CA ALA A 230 -1.24 3.78 -4.64
C ALA A 230 -1.21 2.46 -5.43
N TRP A 231 -1.48 2.54 -6.73
CA TRP A 231 -1.39 1.46 -7.70
C TRP A 231 -0.22 1.71 -8.65
N ASP A 232 0.64 0.71 -8.82
CA ASP A 232 1.67 0.67 -9.87
C ASP A 232 1.30 -0.42 -10.89
N GLY A 233 0.82 0.00 -12.06
CA GLY A 233 0.42 -0.90 -13.14
C GLY A 233 1.59 -1.56 -13.87
N ASN A 234 2.81 -1.01 -13.77
CA ASN A 234 4.00 -1.66 -14.35
C ASN A 234 4.47 -2.82 -13.46
N ALA A 235 4.44 -2.62 -12.14
CA ALA A 235 4.78 -3.65 -11.17
C ALA A 235 3.61 -4.63 -10.90
N GLY A 236 2.37 -4.19 -11.12
CA GLY A 236 1.17 -4.93 -10.75
C GLY A 236 0.95 -4.98 -9.24
N THR A 237 1.35 -3.92 -8.53
CA THR A 237 1.36 -3.87 -7.07
C THR A 237 0.46 -2.76 -6.52
N LEU A 238 -0.02 -2.97 -5.30
CA LEU A 238 -0.78 -1.99 -4.51
C LEU A 238 -0.04 -1.70 -3.20
N SER A 239 0.10 -0.42 -2.89
CA SER A 239 0.60 0.04 -1.59
C SER A 239 -0.49 0.89 -0.90
N ALA A 240 -0.60 0.78 0.41
CA ALA A 240 -1.58 1.54 1.18
C ALA A 240 -1.07 1.89 2.58
N ASN A 241 -1.42 3.08 3.05
CA ASN A 241 -1.23 3.54 4.42
C ASN A 241 -2.57 4.08 4.94
N ILE A 242 -3.05 3.55 6.06
CA ILE A 242 -4.27 4.05 6.72
C ILE A 242 -3.94 4.40 8.16
N THR A 243 -4.05 5.70 8.46
CA THR A 243 -3.81 6.24 9.81
C THR A 243 -5.12 6.35 10.58
N GLY A 244 -5.07 6.67 11.88
CA GLY A 244 -6.26 7.00 12.65
C GLY A 244 -7.12 5.82 13.11
N LEU A 245 -6.98 4.62 12.54
CA LEU A 245 -7.58 3.37 13.04
C LEU A 245 -7.00 2.96 14.41
N VAL A 246 -7.60 1.95 15.06
CA VAL A 246 -7.09 1.39 16.32
C VAL A 246 -5.65 0.91 16.16
N ASN A 247 -5.39 0.19 15.07
CA ASN A 247 -4.05 -0.16 14.62
C ASN A 247 -3.84 0.51 13.25
N PRO A 248 -2.79 1.31 13.05
CA PRO A 248 -2.44 1.80 11.73
C PRO A 248 -2.18 0.64 10.77
N VAL A 249 -2.51 0.87 9.50
CA VAL A 249 -2.37 -0.14 8.44
C VAL A 249 -1.27 0.27 7.49
N GLU A 250 -0.44 -0.70 7.15
CA GLU A 250 0.65 -0.56 6.20
C GLU A 250 0.62 -1.75 5.25
N ILE A 251 0.56 -1.46 3.95
CA ILE A 251 0.64 -2.43 2.86
C ILE A 251 1.68 -1.89 1.89
N VAL A 252 2.69 -2.69 1.60
CA VAL A 252 3.82 -2.32 0.72
C VAL A 252 3.88 -3.29 -0.44
N ASP A 253 3.81 -2.75 -1.65
CA ASP A 253 4.01 -3.45 -2.92
C ASP A 253 3.30 -4.80 -2.99
N LEU A 254 2.07 -4.88 -2.49
CA LEU A 254 1.28 -6.10 -2.51
C LEU A 254 1.00 -6.48 -3.95
N SER A 255 1.55 -7.60 -4.39
CA SER A 255 1.29 -8.15 -5.73
C SER A 255 -0.20 -8.45 -5.90
N ILE A 256 -0.78 -7.95 -6.99
CA ILE A 256 -2.19 -8.15 -7.36
C ILE A 256 -2.26 -9.06 -8.59
N PRO A 257 -2.18 -10.40 -8.42
CA PRO A 257 -2.21 -11.32 -9.55
C PRO A 257 -3.57 -11.27 -10.25
N ASP A 258 -3.56 -11.55 -11.56
CA ASP A 258 -4.76 -11.72 -12.39
C ASP A 258 -5.71 -10.51 -12.48
N PHE A 259 -5.33 -9.34 -11.98
CA PHE A 259 -6.04 -8.08 -12.19
C PHE A 259 -5.45 -7.32 -13.38
N THR A 260 -6.30 -6.83 -14.28
CA THR A 260 -5.88 -5.99 -15.41
C THR A 260 -6.58 -4.65 -15.28
N ALA A 261 -5.82 -3.61 -14.94
CA ALA A 261 -6.32 -2.25 -14.88
C ALA A 261 -6.67 -1.71 -16.28
N ASP A 262 -7.62 -0.77 -16.36
CA ASP A 262 -8.06 -0.15 -17.60
C ASP A 262 -8.46 1.31 -17.34
N ASP A 263 -8.11 2.23 -18.24
CA ASP A 263 -8.41 3.67 -18.12
C ASP A 263 -9.92 3.98 -18.10
N SER A 264 -10.79 3.03 -18.46
CA SER A 264 -12.24 3.16 -18.32
C SER A 264 -12.78 2.84 -16.93
N TYR A 265 -11.93 2.33 -16.03
CA TYR A 265 -12.32 1.99 -14.68
C TYR A 265 -12.54 3.25 -13.85
N ILE A 266 -13.44 3.13 -12.88
CA ILE A 266 -13.78 4.19 -11.95
C ILE A 266 -13.37 3.80 -10.54
N TRP A 267 -13.32 4.78 -9.65
CA TRP A 267 -13.25 4.53 -8.22
C TRP A 267 -14.63 4.57 -7.60
N ALA A 268 -14.85 3.74 -6.59
CA ALA A 268 -16.01 3.81 -5.72
C ALA A 268 -15.61 3.66 -4.26
N ILE A 269 -16.17 4.48 -3.39
CA ILE A 269 -16.13 4.29 -1.94
C ILE A 269 -17.52 3.84 -1.51
N THR A 270 -17.62 2.65 -0.93
CA THR A 270 -18.87 2.07 -0.45
C THR A 270 -18.90 2.09 1.08
N ALA A 271 -20.07 2.28 1.68
CA ALA A 271 -20.27 2.06 3.11
C ALA A 271 -21.61 1.38 3.36
N ARG A 272 -21.66 0.54 4.41
CA ARG A 272 -22.85 -0.25 4.73
C ARG A 272 -23.12 -0.31 6.22
N THR A 273 -24.40 -0.33 6.56
CA THR A 273 -24.84 -0.63 7.92
C THR A 273 -25.84 -1.79 7.90
N GLY A 274 -25.45 -3.02 8.20
CA GLY A 274 -26.37 -4.17 8.23
C GLY A 274 -27.48 -4.09 9.29
N GLY A 275 -27.35 -3.18 10.27
CA GLY A 275 -28.28 -2.99 11.39
C GLY A 275 -27.63 -2.45 12.67
N ALA A 276 -26.33 -2.15 12.63
CA ALA A 276 -25.52 -1.65 13.74
C ALA A 276 -25.23 -0.14 13.62
N HIS A 277 -24.26 0.37 14.37
CA HIS A 277 -24.03 1.80 14.59
C HIS A 277 -22.76 2.29 13.91
N GLU A 278 -22.90 2.98 12.77
CA GLU A 278 -21.74 3.57 12.10
C GLU A 278 -22.09 4.75 11.20
N THR A 279 -21.28 5.82 11.31
CA THR A 279 -21.21 6.92 10.34
C THR A 279 -19.82 6.93 9.73
N VAL A 280 -19.76 6.93 8.40
CA VAL A 280 -18.55 7.13 7.60
C VAL A 280 -18.63 8.51 6.96
N LEU A 281 -17.68 9.38 7.30
CA LEU A 281 -17.49 10.70 6.71
C LEU A 281 -16.18 10.71 5.92
N ILE A 282 -16.17 11.36 4.76
CA ILE A 282 -15.03 11.48 3.84
C ILE A 282 -14.80 12.97 3.54
N ASP A 283 -13.54 13.36 3.47
CA ASP A 283 -13.11 14.75 3.27
C ASP A 283 -11.76 14.83 2.53
N ASN A 284 -11.39 16.01 2.02
CA ASN A 284 -10.09 16.32 1.42
C ASN A 284 -9.57 15.26 0.42
N MET A 285 -10.43 14.84 -0.51
CA MET A 285 -10.11 13.80 -1.47
C MET A 285 -9.26 14.30 -2.63
N SER A 286 -8.26 13.49 -2.99
CA SER A 286 -7.52 13.59 -4.23
C SER A 286 -7.34 12.23 -4.90
N VAL A 287 -7.36 12.20 -6.23
CA VAL A 287 -6.87 11.09 -7.06
C VAL A 287 -5.97 11.69 -8.12
N SER A 288 -4.78 11.14 -8.33
CA SER A 288 -3.86 11.52 -9.41
C SER A 288 -3.38 10.29 -10.14
N THR A 289 -3.31 10.34 -11.47
CA THR A 289 -2.81 9.25 -12.32
C THR A 289 -1.42 9.53 -12.90
N THR A 290 -0.83 10.68 -12.56
CA THR A 290 0.43 11.14 -13.19
C THR A 290 1.68 10.54 -12.57
N THR A 291 1.62 10.21 -11.28
CA THR A 291 2.71 9.61 -10.49
C THR A 291 2.12 8.84 -9.32
N THR A 292 2.77 7.76 -8.88
CA THR A 292 2.54 7.18 -7.57
C THR A 292 3.26 8.00 -6.49
N ASP A 293 2.55 8.34 -5.41
CA ASP A 293 3.13 8.95 -4.21
C ASP A 293 2.45 8.41 -2.96
N VAL A 294 2.79 7.17 -2.60
CA VAL A 294 2.24 6.53 -1.40
C VAL A 294 2.76 7.18 -0.11
N HIS A 295 3.91 7.85 -0.17
CA HIS A 295 4.51 8.56 0.95
C HIS A 295 3.78 9.86 1.25
N ASN A 296 3.04 10.42 0.29
CA ASN A 296 2.31 11.68 0.44
C ASN A 296 3.21 12.76 1.08
N PHE A 297 4.38 13.00 0.47
CA PHE A 297 5.41 13.85 1.07
C PHE A 297 5.01 15.32 1.05
N VAL A 298 4.76 15.89 2.23
CA VAL A 298 4.32 17.27 2.42
C VAL A 298 5.43 18.10 3.05
N VAL A 299 5.61 19.31 2.51
CA VAL A 299 6.40 20.37 3.14
C VAL A 299 5.50 21.55 3.43
N SER A 300 5.37 21.90 4.70
CA SER A 300 4.48 22.96 5.18
C SER A 300 5.22 23.96 6.08
N SER A 301 4.51 25.00 6.51
CA SER A 301 5.02 25.97 7.48
C SER A 301 3.85 26.68 8.17
N ASP A 302 3.56 26.27 9.40
CA ASP A 302 2.46 26.83 10.18
C ASP A 302 2.84 28.13 10.91
N ASP A 303 4.14 28.44 10.98
CA ASP A 303 4.68 29.56 11.75
C ASP A 303 5.02 30.80 10.91
N ASN A 304 4.39 30.93 9.74
CA ASN A 304 4.65 31.97 8.73
C ASN A 304 6.07 31.95 8.17
N GLY A 305 6.65 30.75 7.97
CA GLY A 305 7.91 30.56 7.28
C GLY A 305 9.15 30.63 8.17
N ALA A 306 9.03 30.55 9.49
CA ALA A 306 10.20 30.48 10.38
C ALA A 306 10.78 29.06 10.44
N SER A 307 9.94 28.02 10.45
CA SER A 307 10.30 26.62 10.21
C SER A 307 9.67 26.08 8.93
N LEU A 308 10.30 25.03 8.40
CA LEU A 308 9.70 24.15 7.41
C LEU A 308 9.46 22.81 8.08
N ASP A 309 8.24 22.34 8.02
CA ASP A 309 7.78 21.07 8.57
C ASP A 309 7.64 20.06 7.43
N PHE A 310 8.12 18.84 7.65
CA PHE A 310 8.22 17.76 6.68
C PHE A 310 7.46 16.58 7.24
N GLU A 311 6.46 16.11 6.50
CA GLU A 311 5.63 14.98 6.90
C GLU A 311 5.47 14.01 5.74
N TRP A 312 5.52 12.71 6.03
CA TRP A 312 5.25 11.66 5.05
C TRP A 312 4.73 10.39 5.74
N ASN A 313 3.91 9.64 5.02
CA ASN A 313 3.55 8.27 5.36
C ASN A 313 4.82 7.42 5.39
N SER A 314 4.99 6.68 6.47
CA SER A 314 6.18 5.88 6.73
C SER A 314 5.84 4.40 6.82
N PHE A 315 6.72 3.62 6.21
CA PHE A 315 6.67 2.18 6.06
C PHE A 315 7.81 1.55 6.83
N ALA A 316 7.54 0.57 7.70
CA ALA A 316 8.52 -0.04 8.59
C ALA A 316 9.73 -0.63 7.84
N SER A 317 9.51 -1.07 6.60
CA SER A 317 10.50 -1.68 5.72
C SER A 317 11.40 -0.67 4.99
N GLU A 318 11.23 0.63 5.23
CA GLU A 318 11.93 1.69 4.50
C GLU A 318 12.83 2.59 5.36
N VAL A 319 13.79 3.22 4.70
CA VAL A 319 14.58 4.35 5.21
C VAL A 319 14.43 5.55 4.30
N TYR A 320 14.53 6.73 4.91
CA TYR A 320 14.21 8.00 4.24
C TYR A 320 15.37 8.98 4.26
N THR A 321 15.56 9.67 3.14
CA THR A 321 16.46 10.82 3.04
C THR A 321 15.75 11.96 2.32
N VAL A 322 15.61 13.11 2.97
CA VAL A 322 15.14 14.33 2.30
C VAL A 322 16.33 14.97 1.60
N VAL A 323 16.21 15.19 0.30
CA VAL A 323 17.18 15.92 -0.52
C VAL A 323 16.59 17.25 -0.96
N SER A 324 17.45 18.20 -1.33
CA SER A 324 16.99 19.51 -1.80
C SER A 324 17.85 20.07 -2.93
N SER A 325 17.22 20.88 -3.78
CA SER A 325 17.88 21.63 -4.85
C SER A 325 17.30 23.05 -4.95
N THR A 326 18.15 24.02 -5.29
CA THR A 326 17.74 25.37 -5.69
C THR A 326 17.74 25.57 -7.20
N ASP A 327 18.22 24.57 -7.96
CA ASP A 327 18.28 24.56 -9.43
C ASP A 327 18.13 23.12 -9.97
N PRO A 328 16.92 22.52 -9.90
CA PRO A 328 16.67 21.14 -10.31
C PRO A 328 17.08 20.84 -11.76
N GLU A 329 17.00 21.83 -12.67
CA GLU A 329 17.39 21.65 -14.07
C GLU A 329 18.89 21.40 -14.23
N ALA A 330 19.71 22.04 -13.40
CA ALA A 330 21.17 21.88 -13.43
C ALA A 330 21.64 20.68 -12.61
N ASP A 331 20.97 20.39 -11.49
CA ASP A 331 21.35 19.31 -10.57
C ASP A 331 20.95 17.92 -11.10
N GLY A 332 19.95 17.84 -11.97
CA GLY A 332 19.50 16.58 -12.57
C GLY A 332 18.55 15.80 -11.66
N SER A 333 18.62 14.47 -11.70
CA SER A 333 17.68 13.61 -10.97
C SER A 333 17.83 13.75 -9.44
N PRO A 334 16.72 13.66 -8.67
CA PRO A 334 16.73 13.85 -7.21
C PRO A 334 17.74 13.00 -6.43
N GLU A 335 18.09 11.81 -6.91
CA GLU A 335 19.06 10.90 -6.28
C GLU A 335 20.48 11.49 -6.21
N THR A 336 20.74 12.55 -6.99
CA THR A 336 22.01 13.28 -7.00
C THR A 336 21.99 14.57 -6.18
N TRP A 337 20.82 14.99 -5.71
CA TRP A 337 20.65 16.22 -4.95
C TRP A 337 21.28 16.12 -3.56
N VAL A 338 21.58 17.27 -2.95
CA VAL A 338 22.25 17.31 -1.66
C VAL A 338 21.27 16.94 -0.54
N PRO A 339 21.60 15.96 0.32
CA PRO A 339 20.78 15.62 1.48
C PRO A 339 20.66 16.77 2.49
N VAL A 340 19.45 17.00 2.99
CA VAL A 340 19.16 18.03 3.99
C VAL A 340 19.74 17.62 5.34
N ALA A 341 20.55 18.49 5.94
CA ALA A 341 21.24 18.23 7.21
C ALA A 341 20.27 17.82 8.33
N GLY A 342 20.45 16.61 8.87
CA GLY A 342 19.61 16.07 9.92
C GLY A 342 18.40 15.26 9.43
N LEU A 343 18.16 15.22 8.12
CA LEU A 343 17.08 14.45 7.48
C LEU A 343 17.65 13.38 6.52
N GLN A 344 18.69 12.68 6.95
CA GLN A 344 19.36 11.62 6.17
C GLN A 344 19.29 10.27 6.88
N ASN A 345 19.06 9.20 6.12
CA ASN A 345 19.00 7.82 6.61
C ASN A 345 18.10 7.68 7.84
N LEU A 346 16.94 8.34 7.79
CA LEU A 346 15.94 8.30 8.84
C LEU A 346 15.26 6.94 8.79
N GLY A 347 15.25 6.22 9.92
CA GLY A 347 14.42 5.04 10.06
C GLY A 347 12.93 5.41 10.09
N ALA A 348 12.10 4.46 9.69
CA ALA A 348 10.66 4.58 9.73
C ALA A 348 10.12 4.91 11.13
N THR A 349 9.13 5.79 11.18
CA THR A 349 8.26 6.00 12.35
C THR A 349 6.83 5.75 11.89
N VAL A 350 6.31 4.55 12.09
CA VAL A 350 4.97 4.19 11.62
C VAL A 350 3.89 4.90 12.49
N PRO A 351 2.85 5.49 11.88
CA PRO A 351 2.54 5.46 10.45
C PRO A 351 3.09 6.64 9.65
N SER A 352 3.69 7.64 10.30
CA SER A 352 4.26 8.81 9.64
C SER A 352 5.52 9.34 10.32
N ASN A 353 6.47 9.77 9.49
CA ASN A 353 7.62 10.54 9.95
C ASN A 353 7.27 12.02 9.90
N ALA A 354 7.62 12.75 10.95
CA ALA A 354 7.46 14.19 11.03
C ALA A 354 8.76 14.83 11.52
N HIS A 355 9.26 15.81 10.77
CA HIS A 355 10.51 16.51 11.09
C HIS A 355 10.39 18.00 10.79
N SER A 356 11.18 18.81 11.47
CA SER A 356 11.17 20.27 11.28
C SER A 356 12.60 20.81 11.23
N ILE A 357 12.85 21.73 10.31
CA ILE A 357 14.11 22.48 10.24
C ILE A 357 13.84 23.99 10.16
N PRO A 358 14.80 24.83 10.60
CA PRO A 358 14.71 26.27 10.34
C PRO A 358 14.65 26.55 8.84
N ASN A 359 13.85 27.52 8.43
CA ASN A 359 13.78 27.94 7.03
C ASN A 359 15.19 28.37 6.54
N PRO A 360 15.72 27.78 5.44
CA PRO A 360 17.04 28.11 4.93
C PRO A 360 17.16 29.53 4.38
N GLY A 361 16.03 30.21 4.09
CA GLY A 361 15.98 31.60 3.65
C GLY A 361 16.16 31.81 2.15
N ASP A 362 16.22 30.74 1.36
CA ASP A 362 16.24 30.83 -0.11
C ASP A 362 14.89 31.28 -0.65
N PRO A 363 14.85 32.04 -1.75
CA PRO A 363 13.60 32.48 -2.36
C PRO A 363 12.80 31.32 -2.98
N LEU A 364 13.49 30.26 -3.40
CA LEU A 364 12.91 29.02 -3.89
C LEU A 364 13.89 27.88 -3.61
N ARG A 365 13.37 26.79 -3.06
CA ARG A 365 14.07 25.53 -2.88
C ARG A 365 13.06 24.41 -3.03
N ILE A 366 13.43 23.39 -3.79
CA ILE A 366 12.62 22.20 -4.02
C ILE A 366 13.18 21.09 -3.13
N TYR A 367 12.28 20.33 -2.54
CA TYR A 367 12.58 19.18 -1.70
C TYR A 367 12.03 17.92 -2.36
N HIS A 368 12.70 16.80 -2.12
CA HIS A 368 12.25 15.50 -2.56
C HIS A 368 12.59 14.46 -1.50
N LEU A 369 11.69 13.50 -1.30
CA LEU A 369 11.88 12.37 -0.40
C LEU A 369 12.44 11.20 -1.19
N LEU A 370 13.64 10.76 -0.82
CA LEU A 370 14.16 9.47 -1.26
C LEU A 370 13.75 8.43 -0.23
N ALA A 371 12.89 7.50 -0.64
CA ALA A 371 12.57 6.28 0.10
C ALA A 371 13.31 5.10 -0.54
N GLY A 372 13.68 4.12 0.27
CA GLY A 372 14.24 2.87 -0.19
C GLY A 372 14.19 1.82 0.90
N PRO A 373 14.39 0.53 0.57
CA PRO A 373 14.33 -0.54 1.56
C PRO A 373 15.37 -0.29 2.65
N VAL A 374 15.02 -0.65 3.88
CA VAL A 374 16.00 -0.74 4.98
C VAL A 374 17.18 -1.56 4.46
N PRO A 375 18.41 -1.01 4.44
CA PRO A 375 19.56 -1.74 3.96
C PRO A 375 19.68 -3.07 4.69
N ALA A 376 19.92 -4.15 3.95
CA ALA A 376 20.13 -5.45 4.55
C ALA A 376 21.23 -5.36 5.61
N LEU A 377 21.00 -5.97 6.76
CA LEU A 377 21.98 -6.15 7.83
C LEU A 377 23.20 -6.93 7.31
N PHE A 378 22.97 -7.78 6.30
CA PHE A 378 23.98 -8.53 5.58
C PHE A 378 23.48 -8.86 4.16
N SER A 379 24.35 -8.81 3.16
CA SER A 379 24.09 -9.37 1.83
C SER A 379 25.37 -9.88 1.18
N ASP A 380 25.25 -10.98 0.43
CA ASP A 380 26.34 -11.55 -0.36
C ASP A 380 25.76 -12.27 -1.59
N ASP A 381 26.13 -11.79 -2.78
CA ASP A 381 25.79 -12.36 -4.09
C ASP A 381 26.86 -13.34 -4.59
N PHE A 382 27.90 -13.60 -3.78
CA PHE A 382 29.02 -14.50 -4.05
C PHE A 382 29.92 -14.17 -5.24
N GLU A 383 29.63 -13.12 -5.99
CA GLU A 383 30.42 -12.67 -7.15
C GLU A 383 31.75 -12.03 -6.74
N SER A 384 31.87 -11.64 -5.48
CA SER A 384 33.12 -11.18 -4.87
C SER A 384 34.02 -12.33 -4.38
N GLY A 385 33.61 -13.58 -4.57
CA GLY A 385 34.28 -14.78 -4.08
C GLY A 385 33.89 -15.14 -2.65
N ALA A 386 34.55 -16.16 -2.08
CA ALA A 386 34.12 -16.78 -0.81
C ALA A 386 34.14 -15.88 0.44
N GLY A 387 34.80 -14.71 0.40
CA GLY A 387 34.85 -13.80 1.54
C GLY A 387 35.27 -14.47 2.86
N ASP A 388 34.50 -14.23 3.92
CA ASP A 388 34.64 -14.84 5.25
C ASP A 388 33.73 -16.07 5.45
N TRP A 389 33.11 -16.57 4.39
CA TRP A 389 32.33 -17.81 4.46
C TRP A 389 33.21 -19.00 4.78
N THR A 390 32.68 -19.92 5.59
CA THR A 390 33.41 -21.10 6.04
C THR A 390 32.67 -22.38 5.67
N ALA A 391 33.25 -23.18 4.77
CA ALA A 391 32.79 -24.53 4.45
C ALA A 391 33.42 -25.55 5.41
N LEU A 392 32.62 -26.49 5.90
CA LEU A 392 33.00 -27.54 6.85
C LEU A 392 32.51 -28.90 6.33
N VAL A 393 33.36 -29.91 6.51
CA VAL A 393 33.00 -31.32 6.33
C VAL A 393 32.93 -31.94 7.73
N ASN A 394 31.72 -32.31 8.15
CA ASN A 394 31.42 -32.84 9.48
C ASN A 394 31.48 -34.37 9.52
N ASP A 395 31.54 -35.04 8.36
CA ASP A 395 31.70 -36.49 8.25
C ASP A 395 33.17 -36.92 7.98
N PRO A 396 33.54 -38.18 8.27
CA PRO A 396 34.88 -38.69 8.00
C PRO A 396 35.18 -39.01 6.53
N GLY A 397 34.15 -39.10 5.70
CA GLY A 397 34.23 -39.54 4.30
C GLY A 397 34.66 -38.42 3.36
N GLY A 398 34.12 -37.22 3.56
CA GLY A 398 34.40 -36.04 2.72
C GLY A 398 34.06 -36.27 1.26
N ASN A 399 32.98 -37.01 1.00
CA ASN A 399 32.49 -37.27 -0.36
C ASN A 399 31.81 -36.04 -0.97
N THR A 400 31.32 -35.13 -0.12
CA THR A 400 30.74 -33.84 -0.49
C THR A 400 31.44 -32.74 0.30
N GLN A 401 31.56 -31.56 -0.30
CA GLN A 401 31.95 -30.32 0.37
C GLN A 401 31.20 -29.14 -0.24
N TRP A 402 30.92 -28.10 0.53
CA TRP A 402 30.45 -26.85 -0.08
C TRP A 402 31.57 -26.26 -0.96
N GLU A 403 31.26 -25.96 -2.21
CA GLU A 403 32.17 -25.38 -3.19
C GLU A 403 31.55 -24.13 -3.82
N LEU A 404 32.35 -23.07 -3.98
CA LEU A 404 31.91 -21.85 -4.64
C LEU A 404 32.32 -21.85 -6.11
N GLY A 405 31.36 -21.60 -7.00
CA GLY A 405 31.60 -21.43 -8.43
C GLY A 405 30.37 -21.76 -9.26
N ALA A 406 30.56 -21.90 -10.58
CA ALA A 406 29.49 -22.30 -11.48
C ALA A 406 29.13 -23.78 -11.28
N PRO A 407 27.85 -24.12 -11.04
CA PRO A 407 27.40 -25.51 -10.94
C PRO A 407 27.66 -26.28 -12.24
N VAL A 408 28.09 -27.53 -12.12
CA VAL A 408 28.42 -28.46 -13.20
C VAL A 408 27.95 -29.90 -12.89
N GLY A 409 26.89 -30.03 -12.09
CA GLY A 409 26.22 -31.29 -11.80
C GLY A 409 25.69 -31.98 -13.07
N SER A 410 25.41 -33.27 -12.96
CA SER A 410 24.76 -34.02 -14.04
C SER A 410 23.29 -33.63 -14.22
N THR A 411 22.69 -33.07 -13.17
CA THR A 411 21.38 -32.40 -13.11
C THR A 411 21.54 -31.04 -12.40
N GLY A 412 20.44 -30.31 -12.22
CA GLY A 412 20.44 -29.02 -11.53
C GLY A 412 20.80 -27.82 -12.40
N PRO A 413 21.15 -26.68 -11.78
CA PRO A 413 21.46 -25.44 -12.50
C PRO A 413 22.83 -25.53 -13.19
N LEU A 414 23.10 -24.60 -14.11
CA LEU A 414 24.39 -24.48 -14.81
C LEU A 414 25.13 -23.16 -14.50
N THR A 415 24.47 -22.28 -13.75
CA THR A 415 24.90 -20.95 -13.32
C THR A 415 24.41 -20.74 -11.89
N GLY A 416 24.87 -19.70 -11.23
CA GLY A 416 24.16 -19.20 -10.05
C GLY A 416 22.81 -18.57 -10.45
N ALA A 417 22.12 -18.00 -9.46
CA ALA A 417 20.85 -17.31 -9.68
C ALA A 417 21.06 -16.10 -10.61
N ASP A 418 20.03 -15.69 -11.35
CA ASP A 418 20.11 -14.56 -12.30
C ASP A 418 21.23 -14.70 -13.36
N ASP A 419 21.56 -15.93 -13.74
CA ASP A 419 22.70 -16.26 -14.62
C ASP A 419 24.07 -15.79 -14.08
N SER A 420 24.22 -15.68 -12.76
CA SER A 420 25.46 -15.31 -12.08
C SER A 420 26.58 -16.36 -12.27
N ALA A 421 27.82 -15.95 -12.04
CA ALA A 421 28.98 -16.82 -12.30
C ALA A 421 29.25 -17.79 -11.13
N ASN A 422 28.82 -17.46 -9.91
CA ASN A 422 29.13 -18.20 -8.71
C ASN A 422 27.89 -18.43 -7.87
N ALA A 423 27.75 -19.66 -7.38
CA ALA A 423 26.87 -20.00 -6.28
C ALA A 423 27.61 -20.95 -5.34
N TRP A 424 27.13 -21.10 -4.11
CA TRP A 424 27.61 -22.17 -3.24
C TRP A 424 26.83 -23.45 -3.53
N CYS A 425 27.55 -24.52 -3.83
CA CYS A 425 26.96 -25.82 -4.18
C CYS A 425 27.47 -26.91 -3.24
N THR A 426 26.64 -27.92 -2.95
CA THR A 426 27.04 -29.14 -2.25
C THR A 426 27.89 -30.05 -3.16
N ASN A 427 29.07 -29.56 -3.55
CA ASN A 427 29.88 -29.88 -4.74
C ASN A 427 29.46 -29.06 -5.96
N LEU A 428 30.42 -28.61 -6.77
CA LEU A 428 30.08 -28.09 -8.10
C LEU A 428 29.52 -29.19 -9.00
N GLY A 429 29.94 -30.45 -8.80
CA GLY A 429 29.37 -31.62 -9.47
C GLY A 429 28.25 -32.28 -8.66
N ASP A 430 27.99 -33.56 -8.92
CA ASP A 430 27.02 -34.32 -8.11
C ASP A 430 27.49 -34.44 -6.65
N TYR A 431 26.55 -34.41 -5.69
CA TYR A 431 26.88 -34.66 -4.29
C TYR A 431 27.24 -36.13 -4.05
N GLY A 432 28.00 -36.39 -2.99
CA GLY A 432 28.48 -37.71 -2.60
C GLY A 432 27.68 -38.32 -1.45
N THR A 433 27.76 -39.65 -1.33
CA THR A 433 26.98 -40.43 -0.36
C THR A 433 27.47 -40.26 1.09
N GLY A 434 26.57 -40.35 2.05
CA GLY A 434 26.84 -40.38 3.48
C GLY A 434 27.55 -39.13 4.00
N SER A 435 27.22 -37.98 3.43
CA SER A 435 27.89 -36.71 3.71
C SER A 435 27.16 -35.94 4.79
N ASP A 436 27.90 -35.16 5.59
CA ASP A 436 27.37 -34.15 6.51
C ASP A 436 28.28 -32.93 6.39
N ILE A 437 27.75 -31.85 5.82
CA ILE A 437 28.53 -30.64 5.51
C ILE A 437 27.80 -29.39 5.97
N SER A 438 28.56 -28.37 6.36
CA SER A 438 28.03 -27.08 6.79
C SER A 438 28.70 -25.94 6.03
N LEU A 439 27.90 -24.96 5.61
CA LEU A 439 28.37 -23.67 5.12
C LEU A 439 27.95 -22.61 6.13
N ARG A 440 28.91 -21.81 6.58
CA ARG A 440 28.70 -20.78 7.60
C ARG A 440 28.97 -19.40 7.05
N SER A 441 28.03 -18.48 7.28
CA SER A 441 28.16 -17.08 6.94
C SER A 441 29.25 -16.39 7.80
N PRO A 442 29.68 -15.18 7.40
CA PRO A 442 30.30 -14.23 8.31
C PRO A 442 29.39 -13.89 9.51
N ALA A 443 29.94 -13.23 10.52
CA ALA A 443 29.17 -12.80 11.69
C ALA A 443 28.25 -11.62 11.34
N ILE A 444 26.97 -11.72 11.68
CA ILE A 444 25.91 -10.74 11.39
C ILE A 444 25.39 -10.17 12.70
N ASP A 445 25.40 -8.85 12.85
CA ASP A 445 24.97 -8.17 14.06
C ASP A 445 23.45 -7.91 14.03
N LEU A 446 22.71 -8.62 14.87
CA LEU A 446 21.25 -8.45 15.04
C LEU A 446 20.93 -7.66 16.32
N THR A 447 21.88 -6.89 16.85
CA THR A 447 21.62 -6.02 18.00
C THR A 447 20.78 -4.81 17.59
N GLY A 448 19.72 -4.54 18.34
CA GLY A 448 18.90 -3.34 18.15
C GLY A 448 17.84 -3.41 17.05
N VAL A 449 17.65 -4.57 16.41
CA VAL A 449 16.52 -4.80 15.49
C VAL A 449 15.36 -5.52 16.21
N PRO A 450 14.10 -5.18 15.92
CA PRO A 450 12.94 -5.82 16.55
C PRO A 450 12.68 -7.24 16.03
N GLY A 451 13.11 -7.52 14.80
CA GLY A 451 13.18 -8.84 14.18
C GLY A 451 14.00 -8.78 12.89
N ALA A 452 14.12 -9.92 12.20
CA ALA A 452 14.84 -10.02 10.94
C ALA A 452 14.33 -11.20 10.11
N ILE A 453 14.56 -11.15 8.80
CA ILE A 453 14.28 -12.24 7.85
C ILE A 453 15.58 -12.55 7.11
N LEU A 454 15.90 -13.85 7.03
CA LEU A 454 16.91 -14.38 6.11
C LEU A 454 16.21 -14.69 4.78
N SER A 455 16.75 -14.20 3.67
CA SER A 455 16.32 -14.55 2.32
C SER A 455 17.51 -15.04 1.49
N PHE A 456 17.31 -16.05 0.64
CA PHE A 456 18.31 -16.57 -0.28
C PHE A 456 17.64 -17.30 -1.45
N GLU A 457 18.32 -17.31 -2.60
CA GLU A 457 17.92 -18.14 -3.73
C GLU A 457 18.42 -19.56 -3.54
N ALA A 458 17.55 -20.54 -3.78
CA ALA A 458 17.88 -21.95 -3.64
C ALA A 458 17.46 -22.75 -4.87
N PHE A 459 18.30 -23.70 -5.25
CA PHE A 459 17.96 -24.76 -6.19
C PHE A 459 18.14 -26.11 -5.49
N ARG A 460 17.03 -26.83 -5.28
CA ARG A 460 17.02 -28.16 -4.65
C ARG A 460 16.88 -29.23 -5.70
N ASP A 461 17.83 -30.14 -5.69
CA ASP A 461 17.95 -31.24 -6.64
C ASP A 461 18.68 -32.39 -5.95
N ALA A 462 18.05 -32.95 -4.91
CA ALA A 462 18.50 -34.19 -4.25
C ALA A 462 17.83 -35.41 -4.89
N ASP A 463 17.87 -36.59 -4.26
CA ASP A 463 17.20 -37.80 -4.75
C ASP A 463 15.69 -37.87 -4.41
N GLY A 464 15.20 -36.89 -3.65
CA GLY A 464 13.83 -36.79 -3.18
C GLY A 464 13.49 -37.69 -1.97
N PHE A 465 14.48 -38.37 -1.38
CA PHE A 465 14.27 -39.33 -0.30
C PHE A 465 15.43 -39.34 0.72
N ALA A 466 15.12 -39.17 2.01
CA ALA A 466 16.04 -39.31 3.14
C ALA A 466 17.23 -38.33 3.21
N ASP A 467 17.60 -37.67 2.12
CA ASP A 467 18.46 -36.50 2.12
C ASP A 467 17.77 -35.33 2.84
N THR A 468 18.54 -34.54 3.58
CA THR A 468 18.00 -33.43 4.38
C THR A 468 18.90 -32.21 4.29
N ALA A 469 18.30 -31.04 4.37
CA ALA A 469 19.01 -29.80 4.60
C ALA A 469 18.27 -28.98 5.64
N GLU A 470 19.00 -28.16 6.38
CA GLU A 470 18.40 -27.23 7.33
C GLU A 470 19.27 -25.99 7.53
N VAL A 471 18.60 -24.92 7.94
CA VAL A 471 19.21 -23.64 8.31
C VAL A 471 19.16 -23.49 9.82
N ARG A 472 20.28 -23.03 10.41
CA ARG A 472 20.39 -22.77 11.84
C ARG A 472 21.05 -21.41 12.09
N PHE A 473 20.65 -20.75 13.18
CA PHE A 473 21.33 -19.56 13.67
C PHE A 473 22.23 -19.94 14.84
N LEU A 474 23.52 -19.62 14.74
CA LEU A 474 24.51 -19.89 15.79
C LEU A 474 24.99 -18.57 16.38
N ARG A 475 25.17 -18.46 17.70
CA ARG A 475 25.81 -17.29 18.29
C ARG A 475 27.26 -17.22 17.79
N ALA A 476 27.68 -16.07 17.26
CA ALA A 476 29.00 -15.90 16.66
C ALA A 476 30.15 -16.13 17.66
N ALA A 477 29.93 -15.85 18.95
CA ALA A 477 30.95 -15.94 19.99
C ALA A 477 31.35 -17.38 20.38
N ASP A 478 30.39 -18.31 20.38
CA ASP A 478 30.59 -19.67 20.92
C ASP A 478 29.93 -20.79 20.09
N GLN A 479 29.29 -20.45 18.97
CA GLN A 479 28.60 -21.35 18.04
C GLN A 479 27.46 -22.13 18.68
N VAL A 480 26.92 -21.66 19.81
CA VAL A 480 25.70 -22.22 20.39
C VAL A 480 24.54 -21.92 19.46
N GLN A 481 23.78 -22.95 19.08
CA GLN A 481 22.55 -22.77 18.31
C GLN A 481 21.52 -21.95 19.11
N LEU A 482 20.95 -20.95 18.44
CA LEU A 482 19.91 -20.07 18.93
C LEU A 482 18.61 -20.42 18.19
N GLY A 483 17.60 -20.83 18.95
CA GLY A 483 16.31 -21.20 18.37
C GLY A 483 16.26 -22.59 17.75
N VAL A 484 15.15 -22.87 17.07
CA VAL A 484 14.95 -24.12 16.34
C VAL A 484 15.61 -24.07 14.95
N SER A 485 16.06 -25.22 14.44
CA SER A 485 16.49 -25.31 13.05
C SER A 485 15.28 -25.29 12.12
N VAL A 486 15.48 -24.77 10.91
CA VAL A 486 14.45 -24.71 9.87
C VAL A 486 14.83 -25.68 8.76
N ALA A 487 14.05 -26.74 8.62
CA ALA A 487 14.27 -27.76 7.60
C ALA A 487 13.92 -27.20 6.21
N LEU A 488 14.79 -27.46 5.24
CA LEU A 488 14.52 -27.25 3.82
C LEU A 488 13.94 -28.54 3.25
N ASP A 489 12.84 -28.44 2.50
CA ASP A 489 12.22 -29.61 1.87
C ASP A 489 13.06 -30.11 0.69
N MET A 490 13.92 -31.08 0.95
CA MET A 490 14.74 -31.78 -0.05
C MET A 490 13.98 -32.87 -0.81
N THR A 491 12.67 -33.01 -0.61
CA THR A 491 11.82 -33.83 -1.49
C THR A 491 11.39 -33.08 -2.76
N ALA A 492 11.60 -31.76 -2.78
CA ALA A 492 11.37 -30.91 -3.93
C ALA A 492 12.47 -31.07 -4.99
N PHE A 493 12.05 -30.92 -6.25
CA PHE A 493 12.93 -30.86 -7.41
C PHE A 493 12.64 -29.55 -8.13
N ASP A 494 13.51 -28.58 -7.93
CA ASP A 494 13.34 -27.26 -8.50
C ASP A 494 13.72 -27.30 -10.00
N SER A 495 12.99 -26.55 -10.82
CA SER A 495 13.31 -26.36 -12.24
C SER A 495 14.04 -25.05 -12.53
N ASP A 496 14.05 -24.16 -11.54
CA ASP A 496 14.70 -22.85 -11.53
C ASP A 496 15.00 -22.49 -10.07
N TYR A 497 15.83 -21.46 -9.84
CA TYR A 497 16.02 -20.93 -8.49
C TYR A 497 14.69 -20.42 -7.92
N GLY A 498 14.48 -20.68 -6.63
CA GLY A 498 13.37 -20.13 -5.88
C GLY A 498 13.86 -19.45 -4.60
N THR A 499 13.25 -18.31 -4.28
CA THR A 499 13.52 -17.59 -3.04
C THR A 499 12.99 -18.36 -1.83
N ILE A 500 13.83 -18.56 -0.83
CA ILE A 500 13.46 -19.10 0.47
C ILE A 500 13.62 -18.00 1.52
N GLU A 501 12.52 -17.67 2.19
CA GLU A 501 12.51 -16.74 3.32
C GLU A 501 12.32 -17.46 4.64
N ILE A 502 13.19 -17.15 5.61
CA ILE A 502 13.18 -17.74 6.94
C ILE A 502 13.17 -16.60 7.97
N PRO A 503 12.08 -16.42 8.74
CA PRO A 503 12.09 -15.52 9.89
C PRO A 503 13.18 -15.93 10.88
N VAL A 504 14.00 -14.97 11.29
CA VAL A 504 15.03 -15.20 12.29
C VAL A 504 14.36 -15.49 13.64
N ASP A 505 14.76 -16.58 14.30
CA ASP A 505 14.19 -16.99 15.58
C ASP A 505 14.40 -15.89 16.64
N ALA A 506 13.39 -15.63 17.47
CA ALA A 506 13.45 -14.61 18.52
C ALA A 506 14.63 -14.81 19.50
N ALA A 507 15.13 -16.04 19.67
CA ALA A 507 16.32 -16.33 20.47
C ALA A 507 17.64 -15.84 19.85
N ALA A 508 17.66 -15.56 18.54
CA ALA A 508 18.79 -15.00 17.80
C ALA A 508 18.76 -13.46 17.74
N ILE A 509 17.59 -12.84 17.94
CA ILE A 509 17.45 -11.37 17.98
C ILE A 509 18.17 -10.80 19.20
N GLY A 510 18.93 -9.72 18.99
CA GLY A 510 19.75 -9.09 20.03
C GLY A 510 21.14 -9.70 20.21
N GLU A 511 21.52 -10.68 19.38
CA GLU A 511 22.84 -11.33 19.38
C GLU A 511 23.61 -11.01 18.08
N THR A 512 24.91 -11.29 18.06
CA THR A 512 25.66 -11.42 16.81
C THR A 512 25.67 -12.89 16.41
N VAL A 513 25.23 -13.22 15.20
CA VAL A 513 24.97 -14.59 14.75
C VAL A 513 25.80 -15.01 13.55
N ILE A 514 25.86 -16.31 13.30
CA ILE A 514 26.34 -16.97 12.09
C ILE A 514 25.18 -17.82 11.58
N ILE A 515 24.88 -17.75 10.29
CA ILE A 515 23.93 -18.63 9.63
C ILE A 515 24.67 -19.89 9.20
N GLU A 516 24.14 -21.06 9.54
CA GLU A 516 24.65 -22.34 9.10
C GLU A 516 23.63 -23.00 8.17
N PHE A 517 24.05 -23.26 6.92
CA PHE A 517 23.36 -24.13 5.98
C PHE A 517 23.97 -25.52 6.09
N ASN A 518 23.21 -26.50 6.57
CA ASN A 518 23.65 -27.88 6.69
C ASN A 518 22.98 -28.73 5.61
N PHE A 519 23.75 -29.62 4.98
CA PHE A 519 23.26 -30.64 4.06
C PHE A 519 23.77 -32.00 4.52
N VAL A 520 22.86 -32.98 4.57
CA VAL A 520 23.15 -34.36 4.94
C VAL A 520 22.58 -35.28 3.87
N SER A 521 23.45 -36.10 3.26
CA SER A 521 23.05 -37.14 2.32
C SER A 521 23.02 -38.52 2.96
N ASP A 522 22.12 -39.37 2.48
CA ASP A 522 22.01 -40.74 2.92
C ASP A 522 23.07 -41.67 2.27
N GLY A 523 22.99 -42.98 2.50
CA GLY A 523 23.98 -43.94 1.98
C GLY A 523 23.80 -44.34 0.50
N SER A 524 22.77 -43.83 -0.16
CA SER A 524 22.45 -44.04 -1.57
C SER A 524 23.49 -43.38 -2.47
N ALA A 525 23.67 -43.92 -3.67
CA ALA A 525 24.59 -43.37 -4.66
C ALA A 525 23.79 -42.67 -5.74
N ASP A 526 23.86 -41.35 -5.73
CA ASP A 526 22.98 -40.47 -6.48
C ASP A 526 23.75 -39.64 -7.49
N ALA A 527 23.07 -39.28 -8.58
CA ALA A 527 23.62 -38.47 -9.67
C ALA A 527 22.79 -37.20 -9.76
N PHE A 528 22.89 -36.39 -8.71
CA PHE A 528 22.09 -35.21 -8.46
C PHE A 528 22.99 -34.09 -7.92
N SER A 529 22.69 -32.83 -8.23
CA SER A 529 23.55 -31.69 -7.84
C SER A 529 23.43 -31.31 -6.36
N GLY A 530 22.36 -31.72 -5.69
CA GLY A 530 22.12 -31.55 -4.27
C GLY A 530 21.46 -30.21 -3.97
N LEU A 531 22.12 -29.37 -3.18
CA LEU A 531 21.64 -28.03 -2.83
C LEU A 531 22.61 -26.98 -3.38
N THR A 532 22.07 -26.04 -4.15
CA THR A 532 22.78 -24.81 -4.54
C THR A 532 22.08 -23.60 -3.92
N ILE A 533 22.86 -22.67 -3.37
CA ILE A 533 22.35 -21.41 -2.83
C ILE A 533 23.09 -20.20 -3.40
N ASP A 534 22.36 -19.11 -3.56
CA ASP A 534 22.86 -17.82 -4.06
C ASP A 534 22.12 -16.64 -3.41
N ASN A 535 22.59 -15.41 -3.64
CA ASN A 535 21.91 -14.16 -3.23
C ASN A 535 21.46 -14.14 -1.76
N VAL A 536 22.36 -14.47 -0.82
CA VAL A 536 22.00 -14.54 0.61
C VAL A 536 21.92 -13.13 1.20
N SER A 537 20.81 -12.82 1.87
CA SER A 537 20.60 -11.56 2.58
C SER A 537 19.91 -11.75 3.93
N VAL A 538 20.16 -10.81 4.85
CA VAL A 538 19.42 -10.67 6.10
C VAL A 538 18.94 -9.24 6.22
N SER A 539 17.64 -9.04 6.30
CA SER A 539 17.02 -7.72 6.44
C SER A 539 16.29 -7.62 7.77
N ALA A 540 16.28 -6.43 8.37
CA ALA A 540 15.43 -6.16 9.51
C ALA A 540 13.96 -6.21 9.06
N ASN A 541 13.07 -6.71 9.92
CA ASN A 541 11.62 -6.69 9.69
C ASN A 541 10.87 -5.90 10.75
#